data_AF-A0A2K3MR65-F1
#
_entry.id   AF-A0A2K3MR65-F1
#
_cell.length_a   1.000
_cell.length_b   1.000
_cell.length_c   1.000
_cell.angle_alpha   90.00
_cell.angle_beta   90.00
_cell.angle_gamma   90.00
#
_symmetry.space_group_name_H-M   'P 1'
#
loop_
_entity.id
_entity.type
_entity.pdbx_description
1 polymer ?
#
loop_
_entity_poly.entity_id
_entity_poly.type
_entity_poly.pdbx_seq_one_letter_code
_entity_poly.pdbx_strand_id
1 'polypeptide(L)'
;MEKAIERQRVLLEHLNPNSSNSVFSSSHTHQSTDLSATFCSAGQTGGSENDVVIVAAYRTAICKAKRGGFKDTLPDDLLASVLKAVIEKTNVNPSEVGDIVVGTVLGPGSERAIECRMAAFYAGFPETVPLRTVNRQCSSGLQAVSDVAAYIKAGFYDIGIGAGLECMSQDSISRIRKTNPKTETFVQARDCLLPMGITSENVAERYGVTRQEQDQAAVESHRRAAAATASGKFKEEIVPVSTKILDPKTGEEKKIIVSVDDGFRPNANLTDLAKLKPAFRKDGSTTAGNASQVSDGAAAVLLMKRSVAVQKGLPIIGIF
;
A
#
# COMPACT_ATOMS: atom_id res chain seq x y z
N MET A 1 7.97 -25.52 -23.08
CA MET A 1 6.63 -25.56 -22.46
C MET A 1 6.71 -26.11 -21.04
N GLU A 2 7.33 -27.27 -20.79
CA GLU A 2 7.49 -27.85 -19.43
C GLU A 2 8.13 -26.90 -18.39
N LYS A 3 9.19 -26.16 -18.75
CA LYS A 3 9.85 -25.23 -17.81
C LYS A 3 9.00 -24.04 -17.37
N ALA A 4 7.98 -23.66 -18.15
CA ALA A 4 7.07 -22.58 -17.80
C ALA A 4 5.96 -23.07 -16.85
N ILE A 5 5.44 -24.27 -17.13
CA ILE A 5 4.45 -24.96 -16.28
C ILE A 5 5.05 -25.25 -14.90
N GLU A 6 6.31 -25.69 -14.83
CA GLU A 6 6.98 -25.98 -13.56
C GLU A 6 7.18 -24.71 -12.70
N ARG A 7 7.52 -23.57 -13.34
CA ARG A 7 7.66 -22.29 -12.64
C ARG A 7 6.32 -21.74 -12.15
N GLN A 8 5.26 -21.92 -12.93
CA GLN A 8 3.90 -21.54 -12.53
C GLN A 8 3.41 -22.42 -11.37
N ARG A 9 3.75 -23.71 -11.36
CA ARG A 9 3.42 -24.64 -10.29
C ARG A 9 4.07 -24.24 -8.96
N VAL A 10 5.36 -23.88 -8.96
CA VAL A 10 6.07 -23.42 -7.75
C VAL A 10 5.45 -22.13 -7.19
N LEU A 11 5.05 -21.18 -8.07
CA LEU A 11 4.38 -19.95 -7.65
C LEU A 11 2.97 -20.20 -7.08
N LEU A 12 2.26 -21.21 -7.57
CA LEU A 12 0.93 -21.56 -7.11
C LEU A 12 0.93 -22.40 -5.82
N GLU A 13 1.98 -23.19 -5.55
CA GLU A 13 2.10 -23.96 -4.31
C GLU A 13 2.20 -23.06 -3.07
N HIS A 14 2.80 -21.87 -3.18
CA HIS A 14 2.89 -20.90 -2.07
C HIS A 14 1.54 -20.24 -1.72
N LEU A 15 0.53 -20.40 -2.58
CA LEU A 15 -0.82 -19.88 -2.38
C LEU A 15 -1.78 -20.95 -1.81
N ASN A 16 -1.31 -22.18 -1.60
CA ASN A 16 -2.10 -23.26 -1.03
C ASN A 16 -1.78 -23.46 0.48
N PRO A 17 -2.72 -23.19 1.39
CA PRO A 17 -2.47 -23.20 2.84
C PRO A 17 -2.24 -24.59 3.46
N ASN A 18 -2.36 -25.68 2.69
CA ASN A 18 -2.39 -27.05 3.21
C ASN A 18 -1.16 -27.92 2.87
N SER A 19 -0.04 -27.34 2.43
CA SER A 19 1.17 -28.13 2.15
C SER A 19 2.13 -28.21 3.34
N SER A 20 1.65 -28.75 4.47
CA SER A 20 2.51 -29.30 5.51
C SER A 20 2.29 -30.82 5.59
N ASN A 21 3.24 -31.57 5.02
CA ASN A 21 3.33 -33.01 5.26
C ASN A 21 3.69 -33.22 6.73
N SER A 22 2.71 -33.61 7.55
CA SER A 22 2.96 -34.34 8.78
C SER A 22 2.03 -35.56 8.83
N VAL A 23 2.66 -36.72 8.86
CA VAL A 23 2.03 -38.02 9.04
C VAL A 23 1.61 -38.13 10.50
N PHE A 24 0.32 -38.15 10.81
CA PHE A 24 -0.22 -38.85 11.97
C PHE A 24 -1.70 -39.17 11.76
N SER A 25 -2.03 -40.46 11.93
CA SER A 25 -3.36 -41.04 11.82
C SER A 25 -4.08 -40.96 13.17
N SER A 26 -5.35 -40.54 13.20
CA SER A 26 -6.47 -41.27 13.87
C SER A 26 -7.80 -40.49 13.89
N SER A 27 -8.83 -41.13 13.33
CA SER A 27 -10.27 -41.21 13.74
C SER A 27 -11.07 -39.99 14.25
N HIS A 28 -12.13 -39.67 13.46
CA HIS A 28 -13.51 -39.23 13.78
C HIS A 28 -13.83 -38.41 15.05
N THR A 29 -14.48 -37.24 14.87
CA THR A 29 -15.95 -37.05 14.90
C THR A 29 -16.34 -35.63 14.45
N HIS A 30 -17.46 -35.51 13.74
CA HIS A 30 -18.06 -34.26 13.28
C HIS A 30 -18.74 -33.52 14.44
N GLN A 31 -18.34 -32.27 14.69
CA GLN A 31 -19.18 -31.29 15.38
C GLN A 31 -19.02 -29.93 14.73
N SER A 32 -20.15 -29.38 14.30
CA SER A 32 -20.32 -28.04 13.74
C SER A 32 -20.05 -26.99 14.81
N THR A 33 -19.04 -26.16 14.59
CA THR A 33 -18.73 -25.00 15.44
C THR A 33 -18.82 -23.72 14.62
N ASP A 34 -19.62 -22.78 15.14
CA ASP A 34 -19.80 -21.42 14.67
C ASP A 34 -18.47 -20.71 14.38
N LEU A 35 -18.42 -19.99 13.24
CA LEU A 35 -17.32 -19.12 12.85
C LEU A 35 -17.32 -17.87 13.75
N SER A 36 -16.72 -17.97 14.93
CA SER A 36 -16.29 -16.79 15.69
C SER A 36 -14.87 -16.42 15.29
N ALA A 37 -14.59 -15.12 15.21
CA ALA A 37 -13.27 -14.59 14.88
C ALA A 37 -12.24 -15.11 15.90
N THR A 38 -11.36 -16.01 15.46
CA THR A 38 -10.26 -16.50 16.28
C THR A 38 -9.27 -15.35 16.48
N PHE A 39 -9.16 -14.84 17.70
CA PHE A 39 -8.02 -14.02 18.10
C PHE A 39 -6.75 -14.79 17.76
N CYS A 40 -5.90 -14.21 16.91
CA CYS A 40 -4.63 -14.82 16.55
C CYS A 40 -3.82 -15.06 17.83
N SER A 41 -3.58 -16.32 18.18
CA SER A 41 -2.88 -16.73 19.41
C SER A 41 -1.36 -16.47 19.36
N ALA A 42 -0.89 -15.61 18.44
CA ALA A 42 0.50 -15.15 18.36
C ALA A 42 0.96 -14.34 19.59
N GLY A 43 0.03 -14.04 20.52
CA GLY A 43 0.35 -13.38 21.79
C GLY A 43 1.16 -14.22 22.77
N GLN A 44 1.23 -15.55 22.63
CA GLN A 44 2.01 -16.41 23.53
C GLN A 44 2.61 -17.61 22.79
N THR A 45 3.75 -17.44 22.12
CA THR A 45 4.80 -18.48 21.93
C THR A 45 5.99 -17.92 21.11
N GLY A 46 7.19 -17.92 21.69
CA GLY A 46 8.48 -18.08 20.96
C GLY A 46 9.21 -16.86 20.37
N GLY A 47 8.70 -15.63 20.44
CA GLY A 47 9.39 -14.46 19.86
C GLY A 47 10.50 -13.88 20.75
N SER A 48 11.61 -13.42 20.16
CA SER A 48 12.68 -12.74 20.90
C SER A 48 12.21 -11.38 21.41
N GLU A 49 12.61 -10.98 22.62
CA GLU A 49 12.37 -9.63 23.16
C GLU A 49 12.93 -8.51 22.26
N ASN A 50 13.91 -8.84 21.41
CA ASN A 50 14.53 -7.94 20.45
C ASN A 50 13.87 -7.97 19.05
N ASP A 51 12.80 -8.75 18.85
CA ASP A 51 12.06 -8.71 17.60
C ASP A 51 11.50 -7.31 17.36
N VAL A 52 11.40 -6.93 16.07
CA VAL A 52 10.62 -5.77 15.66
C VAL A 52 9.20 -6.25 15.40
N VAL A 53 8.23 -5.65 16.08
CA VAL A 53 6.84 -6.04 16.00
C VAL A 53 6.00 -4.89 15.46
N ILE A 54 4.93 -5.26 14.76
CA ILE A 54 3.91 -4.34 14.28
C ILE A 54 2.75 -4.39 15.27
N VAL A 55 2.35 -3.24 15.80
CA VAL A 55 1.24 -3.13 16.76
C VAL A 55 0.01 -2.44 16.16
N ALA A 56 0.19 -1.69 15.07
CA ALA A 56 -0.89 -1.06 14.32
C ALA A 56 -0.49 -0.83 12.87
N ALA A 57 -1.45 -0.99 11.95
CA ALA A 57 -1.29 -0.68 10.54
C ALA A 57 -2.64 -0.17 10.00
N TYR A 58 -2.63 1.06 9.50
CA TYR A 58 -3.84 1.73 9.02
C TYR A 58 -3.57 2.43 7.70
N ARG A 59 -4.62 2.63 6.91
CA ARG A 59 -4.59 3.36 5.66
C ARG A 59 -5.82 4.24 5.50
N THR A 60 -5.73 5.25 4.65
CA THR A 60 -6.93 5.89 4.10
C THR A 60 -7.63 4.92 3.16
N ALA A 61 -8.86 5.25 2.75
CA ALA A 61 -9.35 4.75 1.47
C ALA A 61 -8.38 5.13 0.34
N ILE A 62 -8.44 4.44 -0.80
CA ILE A 62 -7.69 4.78 -2.00
C ILE A 62 -8.68 5.32 -3.02
N CYS A 63 -8.50 6.59 -3.38
CA CYS A 63 -9.37 7.29 -4.31
C CYS A 63 -8.71 7.46 -5.67
N LYS A 64 -9.50 7.46 -6.74
CA LYS A 64 -9.02 7.70 -8.10
C LYS A 64 -8.56 9.15 -8.23
N ALA A 65 -7.35 9.35 -8.73
CA ALA A 65 -6.81 10.69 -8.91
C ALA A 65 -7.69 11.54 -9.85
N LYS A 66 -7.79 12.83 -9.54
CA LYS A 66 -8.50 13.91 -10.24
C LYS A 66 -10.02 13.81 -10.27
N ARG A 67 -10.60 12.67 -9.88
CA ARG A 67 -12.05 12.41 -10.01
C ARG A 67 -12.68 11.71 -8.80
N GLY A 68 -11.86 11.13 -7.93
CA GLY A 68 -12.28 10.38 -6.78
C GLY A 68 -12.53 11.25 -5.55
N GLY A 69 -12.77 10.58 -4.41
CA GLY A 69 -13.10 11.21 -3.13
C GLY A 69 -12.06 12.20 -2.60
N PHE A 70 -10.80 12.04 -3.00
CA PHE A 70 -9.67 12.87 -2.55
C PHE A 70 -9.16 13.89 -3.56
N LYS A 71 -9.89 14.13 -4.66
CA LYS A 71 -9.40 15.01 -5.74
C LYS A 71 -9.06 16.44 -5.30
N ASP A 72 -9.66 16.92 -4.21
CA ASP A 72 -9.42 18.26 -3.63
C ASP A 72 -8.82 18.18 -2.21
N THR A 73 -8.37 17.00 -1.78
CA THR A 73 -7.71 16.78 -0.48
C THR A 73 -6.20 16.97 -0.64
N LEU A 74 -5.59 17.70 0.30
CA LEU A 74 -4.15 17.92 0.30
C LEU A 74 -3.38 16.69 0.83
N PRO A 75 -2.11 16.47 0.45
CA PRO A 75 -1.34 15.30 0.84
C PRO A 75 -1.12 15.21 2.35
N ASP A 76 -0.92 16.34 3.00
CA ASP A 76 -0.72 16.45 4.45
C ASP A 76 -1.97 16.05 5.25
N ASP A 77 -3.17 16.40 4.80
CA ASP A 77 -4.44 15.92 5.38
C ASP A 77 -4.59 14.39 5.30
N LEU A 78 -4.18 13.78 4.18
CA LEU A 78 -4.22 12.33 4.01
C LEU A 78 -3.28 11.62 4.99
N LEU A 79 -2.04 12.10 5.09
CA LEU A 79 -1.05 11.52 5.98
C LEU A 79 -1.39 11.78 7.45
N ALA A 80 -1.84 12.98 7.81
CA ALA A 80 -2.25 13.34 9.16
C ALA A 80 -3.35 12.41 9.67
N SER A 81 -4.30 12.05 8.81
CA SER A 81 -5.40 11.15 9.16
C SER A 81 -4.92 9.77 9.64
N VAL A 82 -3.95 9.16 8.95
CA VAL A 82 -3.42 7.85 9.33
C VAL A 82 -2.43 7.92 10.50
N LEU A 83 -1.61 8.97 10.57
CA LEU A 83 -0.72 9.20 11.72
C LEU A 83 -1.49 9.41 13.02
N LYS A 84 -2.57 10.20 12.96
CA LYS A 84 -3.46 10.43 14.10
C LYS A 84 -4.16 9.15 14.53
N ALA A 85 -4.66 8.36 13.58
CA ALA A 85 -5.32 7.09 13.88
C ALA A 85 -4.39 6.08 14.57
N VAL A 86 -3.10 6.04 14.19
CA VAL A 86 -2.10 5.21 14.88
C VAL A 86 -2.02 5.60 16.36
N ILE A 87 -1.91 6.88 16.68
CA ILE A 87 -1.84 7.37 18.05
C ILE A 87 -3.14 7.08 18.81
N GLU A 88 -4.29 7.45 18.26
CA GLU A 88 -5.58 7.30 18.94
C GLU A 88 -5.97 5.85 19.19
N LYS A 89 -5.64 4.93 18.26
CA LYS A 89 -6.01 3.51 18.40
C LYS A 89 -5.04 2.72 19.26
N THR A 90 -3.81 3.20 19.47
CA THR A 90 -2.80 2.53 20.31
C THR A 90 -2.58 3.21 21.66
N ASN A 91 -3.01 4.46 21.82
CA ASN A 91 -2.71 5.30 22.98
C ASN A 91 -1.21 5.45 23.28
N VAL A 92 -0.35 5.26 22.28
CA VAL A 92 1.08 5.58 22.40
C VAL A 92 1.24 7.09 22.50
N ASN A 93 2.03 7.55 23.47
CA ASN A 93 2.37 8.97 23.56
C ASN A 93 3.21 9.37 22.33
N PRO A 94 2.78 10.35 21.51
CA PRO A 94 3.50 10.73 20.30
C PRO A 94 4.96 11.10 20.55
N SER A 95 5.31 11.65 21.72
CA SER A 95 6.69 12.04 22.05
C SER A 95 7.67 10.87 22.20
N GLU A 96 7.17 9.63 22.27
CA GLU A 96 8.00 8.43 22.39
C GLU A 96 8.43 7.86 21.03
N VAL A 97 7.85 8.35 19.93
CA VAL A 97 8.22 7.91 18.59
C VAL A 97 9.59 8.49 18.21
N GLY A 98 10.54 7.61 17.92
CA GLY A 98 11.93 8.00 17.64
C GLY A 98 12.18 8.49 16.22
N ASP A 99 11.38 8.07 15.24
CA ASP A 99 11.42 8.57 13.86
C ASP A 99 10.10 8.26 13.13
N ILE A 100 9.75 9.15 12.20
CA ILE A 100 8.68 8.94 11.22
C ILE A 100 9.32 8.93 9.83
N VAL A 101 9.24 7.79 9.16
CA VAL A 101 9.78 7.62 7.80
C VAL A 101 8.60 7.54 6.84
N VAL A 102 8.53 8.46 5.87
CA VAL A 102 7.43 8.52 4.91
C VAL A 102 7.92 8.16 3.51
N GLY A 103 7.43 7.06 2.98
CA GLY A 103 7.62 6.66 1.60
C GLY A 103 6.77 7.50 0.65
N THR A 104 7.41 8.23 -0.27
CA THR A 104 6.72 9.16 -1.16
C THR A 104 7.53 9.38 -2.44
N VAL A 105 6.87 9.52 -3.60
CA VAL A 105 7.56 9.49 -4.90
C VAL A 105 7.47 10.81 -5.65
N LEU A 106 6.27 11.30 -5.95
CA LEU A 106 6.08 12.36 -6.95
C LEU A 106 6.27 13.77 -6.40
N GLY A 107 5.92 13.99 -5.13
CA GLY A 107 6.03 15.31 -4.51
C GLY A 107 7.46 15.85 -4.55
N PRO A 108 7.66 17.15 -4.85
CA PRO A 108 9.00 17.74 -4.93
C PRO A 108 9.75 17.60 -3.60
N GLY A 109 10.94 16.98 -3.62
CA GLY A 109 11.67 16.52 -2.43
C GLY A 109 11.50 17.34 -1.14
N SER A 110 12.00 18.57 -1.10
CA SER A 110 11.93 19.43 0.09
C SER A 110 10.50 19.85 0.45
N GLU A 111 9.66 20.14 -0.55
CA GLU A 111 8.26 20.55 -0.34
C GLU A 111 7.46 19.40 0.27
N ARG A 112 7.59 18.19 -0.29
CA ARG A 112 6.93 16.99 0.25
C ARG A 112 7.41 16.64 1.65
N ALA A 113 8.68 16.88 1.97
CA ALA A 113 9.17 16.71 3.35
C ALA A 113 8.52 17.73 4.32
N ILE A 114 8.32 18.98 3.88
CA ILE A 114 7.60 20.00 4.65
C ILE A 114 6.13 19.60 4.85
N GLU A 115 5.44 19.14 3.79
CA GLU A 115 4.06 18.62 3.88
C GLU A 115 3.95 17.46 4.88
N CYS A 116 4.88 16.50 4.82
CA CYS A 116 4.88 15.39 5.76
C CYS A 116 5.12 15.87 7.20
N ARG A 117 5.94 16.90 7.39
CA ARG A 117 6.17 17.51 8.70
C ARG A 117 4.95 18.25 9.22
N MET A 118 4.24 18.99 8.37
CA MET A 118 2.95 19.61 8.71
C MET A 118 1.92 18.55 9.12
N ALA A 119 1.83 17.45 8.37
CA ALA A 119 0.94 16.33 8.69
C ALA A 119 1.21 15.72 10.08
N ALA A 120 2.49 15.56 10.44
CA ALA A 120 2.87 15.08 11.78
C ALA A 120 2.40 16.06 12.87
N PHE A 121 2.53 17.36 12.66
CA PHE A 121 2.02 18.37 13.60
C PHE A 121 0.48 18.35 13.68
N TYR A 122 -0.23 18.22 12.56
CA TYR A 122 -1.69 18.09 12.54
C TYR A 122 -2.17 16.83 13.29
N ALA A 123 -1.37 15.76 13.26
CA ALA A 123 -1.62 14.52 13.98
C ALA A 123 -1.23 14.58 15.48
N GLY A 124 -0.64 15.68 15.96
CA GLY A 124 -0.30 15.88 17.37
C GLY A 124 1.10 15.40 17.77
N PHE A 125 1.99 15.12 16.83
CA PHE A 125 3.39 14.82 17.14
C PHE A 125 4.13 16.11 17.54
N PRO A 126 4.94 16.09 18.62
CA PRO A 126 5.71 17.25 19.02
C PRO A 126 6.92 17.46 18.09
N GLU A 127 7.50 18.66 18.16
CA GLU A 127 8.69 19.02 17.39
C GLU A 127 9.91 18.14 17.64
N THR A 128 9.97 17.47 18.79
CA THR A 128 11.05 16.56 19.18
C THR A 128 11.07 15.26 18.39
N VAL A 129 9.97 14.87 17.74
CA VAL A 129 9.91 13.67 16.91
C VAL A 129 10.43 14.01 15.52
N PRO A 130 11.54 13.41 15.05
CA PRO A 130 12.05 13.68 13.71
C PRO A 130 11.16 13.03 12.64
N LEU A 131 11.26 13.56 11.42
CA LEU A 131 10.59 13.00 10.25
C LEU A 131 11.50 13.11 9.03
N ARG A 132 11.48 12.08 8.19
CA ARG A 132 12.15 12.08 6.90
C ARG A 132 11.31 11.40 5.83
N THR A 133 11.61 11.71 4.58
CA THR A 133 11.03 11.03 3.42
C THR A 133 12.03 10.06 2.80
N VAL A 134 11.53 9.00 2.17
CA VAL A 134 12.34 8.05 1.39
C VAL A 134 11.68 7.81 0.04
N ASN A 135 12.50 7.70 -1.01
CA ASN A 135 12.04 7.41 -2.35
C ASN A 135 12.79 6.20 -2.92
N ARG A 136 12.08 5.07 -2.98
CA ARG A 136 12.44 3.87 -3.75
C ARG A 136 11.28 3.52 -4.71
N GLN A 137 10.77 4.54 -5.43
CA GLN A 137 9.69 4.40 -6.39
C GLN A 137 8.48 3.69 -5.79
N CYS A 138 7.85 2.74 -6.51
CA CYS A 138 6.67 2.01 -6.06
C CYS A 138 6.84 1.26 -4.73
N SER A 139 8.07 1.05 -4.26
CA SER A 139 8.36 0.35 -3.00
C SER A 139 8.56 1.30 -1.80
N SER A 140 8.46 2.62 -1.99
CA SER A 140 8.82 3.61 -0.96
C SER A 140 8.12 3.41 0.38
N GLY A 141 6.83 3.04 0.38
CA GLY A 141 6.10 2.77 1.64
C GLY A 141 6.65 1.55 2.39
N LEU A 142 6.97 0.46 1.67
CA LEU A 142 7.59 -0.72 2.27
C LEU A 142 9.05 -0.45 2.68
N GLN A 143 9.77 0.37 1.92
CA GLN A 143 11.11 0.82 2.29
C GLN A 143 11.07 1.61 3.60
N ALA A 144 10.08 2.46 3.81
CA ALA A 144 9.93 3.21 5.05
C ALA A 144 9.74 2.29 6.27
N VAL A 145 8.88 1.26 6.14
CA VAL A 145 8.71 0.22 7.17
C VAL A 145 10.02 -0.53 7.42
N SER A 146 10.74 -0.88 6.36
CA SER A 146 12.02 -1.61 6.45
C SER A 146 13.12 -0.79 7.11
N ASP A 147 13.18 0.50 6.79
CA ASP A 147 14.10 1.44 7.41
C ASP A 147 13.81 1.54 8.91
N VAL A 148 12.57 1.78 9.32
CA VAL A 148 12.20 1.87 10.73
C VAL A 148 12.58 0.60 11.49
N ALA A 149 12.27 -0.57 10.92
CA ALA A 149 12.64 -1.83 11.53
C ALA A 149 14.16 -2.00 11.66
N ALA A 150 14.93 -1.62 10.65
CA ALA A 150 16.39 -1.67 10.71
C ALA A 150 16.94 -0.75 11.80
N TYR A 151 16.38 0.44 11.98
CA TYR A 151 16.81 1.41 13.01
C TYR A 151 16.44 0.93 14.43
N ILE A 152 15.29 0.27 14.61
CA ILE A 152 14.93 -0.39 15.87
C ILE A 152 15.91 -1.53 16.17
N LYS A 153 16.20 -2.41 15.19
CA LYS A 153 17.19 -3.50 15.36
C LYS A 153 18.59 -2.97 15.68
N ALA A 154 18.96 -1.82 15.12
CA ALA A 154 20.23 -1.16 15.37
C ALA A 154 20.30 -0.46 16.74
N GLY A 155 19.19 -0.34 17.47
CA GLY A 155 19.13 0.30 18.78
C GLY A 155 19.15 1.83 18.73
N PHE A 156 18.76 2.45 17.61
CA PHE A 156 18.68 3.91 17.52
C PHE A 156 17.45 4.49 18.22
N TYR A 157 16.35 3.72 18.26
CA TYR A 157 15.13 4.02 19.01
C TYR A 157 14.29 2.75 19.15
N ASP A 158 13.33 2.73 20.08
CA ASP A 158 12.50 1.55 20.34
C ASP A 158 11.14 1.57 19.62
N ILE A 159 10.67 2.74 19.18
CA ILE A 159 9.36 2.94 18.54
C ILE A 159 9.55 3.82 17.30
N GLY A 160 8.95 3.45 16.17
CA GLY A 160 9.00 4.24 14.95
C GLY A 160 7.80 4.00 14.05
N ILE A 161 7.56 4.93 13.11
CA ILE A 161 6.45 4.84 12.16
C ILE A 161 7.00 4.75 10.73
N GLY A 162 6.67 3.66 10.05
CA GLY A 162 6.86 3.54 8.60
C GLY A 162 5.56 3.89 7.89
N ALA A 163 5.56 4.94 7.09
CA ALA A 163 4.37 5.45 6.40
C ALA A 163 4.55 5.52 4.88
N GLY A 164 3.45 5.71 4.17
CA GLY A 164 3.43 5.98 2.73
C GLY A 164 2.40 7.06 2.42
N LEU A 165 2.72 7.94 1.48
CA LEU A 165 1.84 9.02 1.02
C LEU A 165 2.02 9.23 -0.48
N GLU A 166 0.92 9.29 -1.22
CA GLU A 166 0.92 9.86 -2.57
C GLU A 166 -0.40 10.56 -2.89
N CYS A 167 -0.30 11.68 -3.60
CA CYS A 167 -1.44 12.45 -4.09
C CYS A 167 -1.24 12.76 -5.58
N MET A 168 -1.57 11.79 -6.42
CA MET A 168 -1.42 11.90 -7.88
C MET A 168 -2.46 12.85 -8.52
N SER A 169 -3.46 13.30 -7.76
CA SER A 169 -4.34 14.42 -8.11
C SER A 169 -3.58 15.73 -8.23
N GLN A 170 -2.62 15.96 -7.34
CA GLN A 170 -1.79 17.17 -7.31
C GLN A 170 -0.49 16.97 -8.08
N ASP A 171 0.20 15.86 -7.80
CA ASP A 171 1.50 15.58 -8.37
C ASP A 171 1.38 14.69 -9.60
N SER A 172 1.78 15.24 -10.74
CA SER A 172 1.78 14.51 -11.99
C SER A 172 3.05 13.69 -12.17
N ILE A 173 2.93 12.49 -12.77
CA ILE A 173 4.09 11.75 -13.28
C ILE A 173 4.74 12.60 -14.37
N SER A 174 5.78 13.34 -13.99
CA SER A 174 6.51 14.21 -14.91
C SER A 174 7.69 13.46 -15.51
N ARG A 175 7.99 13.76 -16.78
CA ARG A 175 9.26 13.33 -17.38
C ARG A 175 10.39 14.15 -16.78
N ILE A 176 11.57 13.54 -16.69
CA ILE A 176 12.80 14.28 -16.36
C ILE A 176 12.92 15.47 -17.32
N ARG A 177 12.88 16.70 -16.80
CA ARG A 177 12.84 17.93 -17.60
C ARG A 177 14.08 18.09 -18.51
N LYS A 178 15.23 17.61 -18.04
CA LYS A 178 16.50 17.65 -18.77
C LYS A 178 17.27 16.36 -18.53
N THR A 179 17.48 15.58 -19.58
CA THR A 179 18.32 14.38 -19.54
C THR A 179 19.76 14.73 -19.87
N ASN A 180 20.72 14.03 -19.27
CA ASN A 180 22.13 14.16 -19.62
C ASN A 180 22.36 13.42 -20.96
N PRO A 181 22.98 14.03 -21.99
CA PRO A 181 23.24 13.34 -23.27
C PRO A 181 23.96 11.99 -23.15
N LYS A 182 24.72 11.76 -22.07
CA LYS A 182 25.32 10.45 -21.77
C LYS A 182 24.29 9.32 -21.67
N THR A 183 23.00 9.60 -21.42
CA THR A 183 21.95 8.57 -21.41
C THR A 183 21.89 7.82 -22.72
N GLU A 184 22.17 8.46 -23.86
CA GLU A 184 22.20 7.79 -25.16
C GLU A 184 23.37 6.82 -25.33
N THR A 185 24.44 7.00 -24.54
CA THR A 185 25.63 6.14 -24.57
C THR A 185 25.47 4.90 -23.70
N PHE A 186 24.68 4.97 -22.63
CA PHE A 186 24.48 3.86 -21.68
C PHE A 186 23.05 3.33 -21.77
N VAL A 187 22.88 2.16 -22.41
CA VAL A 187 21.56 1.53 -22.62
C VAL A 187 20.77 1.43 -21.32
N GLN A 188 21.40 0.99 -20.23
CA GLN A 188 20.76 0.86 -18.92
C GLN A 188 20.25 2.21 -18.38
N ALA A 189 21.00 3.30 -18.61
CA ALA A 189 20.59 4.64 -18.18
C ALA A 189 19.43 5.18 -19.04
N ARG A 190 19.46 4.90 -20.35
CA ARG A 190 18.33 5.22 -21.25
C ARG A 190 17.07 4.47 -20.86
N ASP A 191 17.19 3.19 -20.52
CA ASP A 191 16.05 2.34 -20.19
C ASP A 191 15.33 2.78 -18.90
N CYS A 192 16.02 3.50 -18.00
CA CYS A 192 15.38 4.17 -16.86
C CYS A 192 14.35 5.25 -17.26
N LEU A 193 14.38 5.73 -18.51
CA LEU A 193 13.44 6.71 -19.03
C LEU A 193 12.21 6.06 -19.68
N LEU A 194 12.17 4.73 -19.79
CA LEU A 194 11.03 4.03 -20.37
C LEU A 194 9.79 4.24 -19.49
N PRO A 195 8.63 4.62 -20.08
CA PRO A 195 7.38 4.62 -19.35
C PRO A 195 7.10 3.23 -18.78
N MET A 196 6.61 3.15 -17.54
CA MET A 196 6.27 1.86 -16.91
C MET A 196 5.28 1.04 -17.72
N GLY A 197 4.37 1.68 -18.46
CA GLY A 197 3.48 0.99 -19.38
C GLY A 197 4.20 0.30 -20.54
N ILE A 198 5.33 0.84 -21.01
CA ILE A 198 6.15 0.20 -22.04
C ILE A 198 6.92 -0.99 -21.46
N THR A 199 7.41 -0.89 -20.22
CA THR A 199 8.05 -2.05 -19.58
C THR A 199 7.04 -3.18 -19.32
N SER A 200 5.76 -2.85 -19.05
CA SER A 200 4.66 -3.82 -19.03
C SER A 200 4.50 -4.56 -20.36
N GLU A 201 4.45 -3.84 -21.50
CA GLU A 201 4.38 -4.48 -22.82
C GLU A 201 5.60 -5.37 -23.10
N ASN A 202 6.80 -4.91 -22.74
CA ASN A 202 8.03 -5.67 -22.94
C ASN A 202 8.02 -6.99 -22.16
N VAL A 203 7.46 -7.00 -20.94
CA VAL A 203 7.30 -8.22 -20.14
C VAL A 203 6.25 -9.13 -20.77
N ALA A 204 5.09 -8.59 -21.14
CA ALA A 204 4.01 -9.38 -21.74
C ALA A 204 4.46 -10.07 -23.04
N GLU A 205 5.14 -9.33 -23.92
CA GLU A 205 5.65 -9.85 -25.19
C GLU A 205 6.76 -10.89 -24.98
N ARG A 206 7.74 -10.59 -24.12
CA ARG A 206 8.89 -11.47 -23.88
C ARG A 206 8.50 -12.80 -23.26
N TYR A 207 7.51 -12.80 -22.37
CA TYR A 207 7.11 -13.99 -21.62
C TYR A 207 5.79 -14.61 -22.09
N GLY A 208 5.18 -14.06 -23.15
CA GLY A 208 3.96 -14.59 -23.74
C GLY A 208 2.72 -14.43 -22.86
N VAL A 209 2.63 -13.36 -22.05
CA VAL A 209 1.44 -13.07 -21.23
C VAL A 209 0.36 -12.46 -22.10
N THR A 210 -0.67 -13.22 -22.37
CA THR A 210 -1.72 -12.86 -23.32
C THR A 210 -2.60 -11.72 -22.80
N ARG A 211 -3.23 -10.98 -23.71
CA ARG A 211 -4.23 -9.96 -23.37
C ARG A 211 -5.37 -10.54 -22.52
N GLN A 212 -5.81 -11.76 -22.81
CA GLN A 212 -6.87 -12.43 -22.07
C GLN A 212 -6.46 -12.72 -20.62
N GLU A 213 -5.22 -13.18 -20.38
CA GLU A 213 -4.71 -13.39 -19.02
C GLU A 213 -4.61 -12.09 -18.22
N GLN A 214 -4.14 -11.01 -18.86
CA GLN A 214 -4.09 -9.67 -18.25
C GLN A 214 -5.49 -9.18 -17.85
N ASP A 215 -6.45 -9.27 -18.76
CA ASP A 215 -7.83 -8.84 -18.50
C ASP A 215 -8.51 -9.74 -17.45
N GLN A 216 -8.24 -11.05 -17.44
CA GLN A 216 -8.77 -11.99 -16.46
C GLN A 216 -8.26 -11.69 -15.05
N ALA A 217 -6.97 -11.34 -14.91
CA ALA A 217 -6.41 -10.92 -13.64
C ALA A 217 -7.10 -9.64 -13.11
N ALA A 218 -7.39 -8.69 -14.00
CA ALA A 218 -8.07 -7.45 -13.64
C ALA A 218 -9.54 -7.66 -13.21
N VAL A 219 -10.29 -8.50 -13.93
CA VAL A 219 -11.66 -8.90 -13.54
C VAL A 219 -11.64 -9.54 -12.15
N GLU A 220 -10.72 -10.46 -11.91
CA GLU A 220 -10.62 -11.15 -10.62
C GLU A 220 -10.24 -10.19 -9.49
N SER A 221 -9.34 -9.23 -9.75
CA SER A 221 -8.97 -8.18 -8.81
C SER A 221 -10.20 -7.33 -8.40
N HIS A 222 -10.98 -6.86 -9.38
CA HIS A 222 -12.20 -6.10 -9.12
C HIS A 222 -13.27 -6.90 -8.37
N ARG A 223 -13.45 -8.19 -8.72
CA ARG A 223 -14.39 -9.09 -8.04
C ARG A 223 -14.01 -9.28 -6.58
N ARG A 224 -12.72 -9.53 -6.28
CA ARG A 224 -12.22 -9.69 -4.91
C ARG A 224 -12.38 -8.41 -4.10
N ALA A 225 -12.03 -7.26 -4.67
CA ALA A 225 -12.20 -5.96 -4.01
C ALA A 225 -13.68 -5.70 -3.69
N ALA A 226 -14.60 -5.94 -4.64
CA ALA A 226 -16.03 -5.79 -4.40
C ALA A 226 -16.54 -6.71 -3.28
N ALA A 227 -16.14 -7.98 -3.28
CA ALA A 227 -16.52 -8.94 -2.24
C ALA A 227 -15.95 -8.57 -0.85
N ALA A 228 -14.69 -8.14 -0.79
CA ALA A 228 -14.04 -7.70 0.45
C ALA A 228 -14.70 -6.44 1.03
N THR A 229 -15.03 -5.46 0.18
CA THR A 229 -15.77 -4.26 0.58
C THR A 229 -17.17 -4.61 1.08
N ALA A 230 -17.92 -5.44 0.35
CA ALA A 230 -19.28 -5.83 0.73
C ALA A 230 -19.32 -6.63 2.04
N SER A 231 -18.31 -7.46 2.29
CA SER A 231 -18.16 -8.22 3.56
C SER A 231 -17.52 -7.42 4.69
N GLY A 232 -17.12 -6.16 4.45
CA GLY A 232 -16.55 -5.29 5.48
C GLY A 232 -15.10 -5.62 5.88
N LYS A 233 -14.36 -6.42 5.09
CA LYS A 233 -12.98 -6.84 5.42
C LYS A 233 -12.00 -5.67 5.54
N PHE A 234 -12.28 -4.54 4.89
CA PHE A 234 -11.42 -3.36 4.96
C PHE A 234 -11.77 -2.39 6.10
N LYS A 235 -12.83 -2.65 6.88
CA LYS A 235 -13.29 -1.72 7.92
C LYS A 235 -12.26 -1.50 9.03
N GLU A 236 -11.44 -2.51 9.32
CA GLU A 236 -10.45 -2.43 10.39
C GLU A 236 -9.20 -1.63 9.99
N GLU A 237 -8.81 -1.72 8.71
CA GLU A 237 -7.61 -1.07 8.18
C GLU A 237 -7.87 0.35 7.64
N ILE A 238 -9.09 0.67 7.19
CA ILE A 238 -9.43 2.00 6.65
C ILE A 238 -9.79 2.97 7.76
N VAL A 239 -9.08 4.10 7.80
CA VAL A 239 -9.41 5.29 8.59
C VAL A 239 -10.30 6.21 7.74
N PRO A 240 -11.53 6.52 8.20
CA PRO A 240 -12.37 7.51 7.53
C PRO A 240 -11.72 8.89 7.53
N VAL A 241 -11.66 9.53 6.36
CA VAL A 241 -11.08 10.87 6.20
C VAL A 241 -12.19 11.88 5.99
N SER A 242 -12.31 12.82 6.92
CA SER A 242 -13.20 13.99 6.78
C SER A 242 -12.52 15.04 5.91
N THR A 243 -13.10 15.35 4.75
CA THR A 243 -12.51 16.28 3.79
C THR A 243 -13.60 17.04 3.02
N LYS A 244 -13.22 17.71 1.94
CA LYS A 244 -14.12 18.45 1.06
C LYS A 244 -13.92 18.06 -0.40
N ILE A 245 -15.00 18.21 -1.17
CA ILE A 245 -14.95 18.23 -2.63
C ILE A 245 -15.48 19.57 -3.11
N LEU A 246 -14.81 20.14 -4.11
CA LEU A 246 -15.23 21.34 -4.83
C LEU A 246 -16.11 20.95 -6.02
N ASP A 247 -17.28 21.60 -6.14
CA ASP A 247 -18.07 21.56 -7.36
C ASP A 247 -17.28 22.24 -8.49
N PRO A 248 -17.03 21.54 -9.62
CA PRO A 248 -16.19 22.07 -10.69
C PRO A 248 -16.83 23.22 -11.49
N LYS A 249 -18.14 23.45 -11.35
CA LYS A 249 -18.87 24.54 -12.03
C LYS A 249 -19.04 25.75 -11.12
N THR A 250 -19.40 25.54 -9.85
CA THR A 250 -19.72 26.64 -8.92
C THR A 250 -18.56 27.00 -7.99
N GLY A 251 -17.61 26.09 -7.77
CA GLY A 251 -16.55 26.24 -6.76
C GLY A 251 -17.03 26.02 -5.32
N GLU A 252 -18.30 25.66 -5.11
CA GLU A 252 -18.83 25.42 -3.77
C GLU A 252 -18.19 24.21 -3.11
N GLU A 253 -17.88 24.34 -1.81
CA GLU A 253 -17.29 23.27 -1.01
C GLU A 253 -18.36 22.38 -0.40
N LYS A 254 -18.30 21.07 -0.68
CA LYS A 254 -19.11 20.07 -0.01
C LYS A 254 -18.24 19.22 0.91
N LYS A 255 -18.53 19.28 2.22
CA LYS A 255 -17.92 18.37 3.20
C LYS A 255 -18.36 16.93 2.97
N ILE A 256 -17.41 16.01 3.00
CA ILE A 256 -17.64 14.58 2.83
C ILE A 256 -16.78 13.77 3.81
N ILE A 257 -17.16 12.52 4.03
CA ILE A 257 -16.33 11.53 4.71
C ILE A 257 -16.05 10.41 3.72
N VAL A 258 -14.77 10.14 3.48
CA VAL A 258 -14.33 9.05 2.60
C VAL A 258 -13.89 7.87 3.44
N SER A 259 -14.54 6.71 3.29
CA SER A 259 -14.29 5.49 4.07
C SER A 259 -14.28 4.21 3.24
N VAL A 260 -14.37 4.31 1.91
CA VAL A 260 -14.40 3.18 0.97
C VAL A 260 -13.55 3.52 -0.24
N ASP A 261 -12.77 2.55 -0.72
CA ASP A 261 -12.00 2.67 -1.96
C ASP A 261 -12.93 2.90 -3.16
N ASP A 262 -12.71 3.93 -4.00
CA ASP A 262 -13.62 4.28 -5.11
C ASP A 262 -13.18 3.72 -6.49
N GLY A 263 -12.04 3.01 -6.50
CA GLY A 263 -11.37 2.56 -7.72
C GLY A 263 -11.95 1.26 -8.29
N PHE A 264 -12.54 0.39 -7.48
CA PHE A 264 -12.99 -0.92 -7.98
C PHE A 264 -14.28 -0.81 -8.81
N ARG A 265 -14.51 -1.80 -9.69
CA ARG A 265 -15.66 -1.86 -10.59
C ARG A 265 -16.34 -3.22 -10.42
N PRO A 266 -17.42 -3.33 -9.63
CA PRO A 266 -18.07 -4.61 -9.33
C PRO A 266 -18.49 -5.41 -10.56
N ASN A 267 -18.84 -4.71 -11.64
CA ASN A 267 -19.33 -5.29 -12.89
C ASN A 267 -18.23 -5.45 -13.95
N ALA A 268 -16.95 -5.34 -13.58
CA ALA A 268 -15.83 -5.58 -14.49
C ALA A 268 -15.94 -6.99 -15.10
N ASN A 269 -15.84 -7.08 -16.43
CA ASN A 269 -15.98 -8.33 -17.16
C ASN A 269 -15.07 -8.34 -18.39
N LEU A 270 -14.72 -9.53 -18.86
CA LEU A 270 -13.81 -9.69 -20.00
C LEU A 270 -14.32 -9.00 -21.28
N THR A 271 -15.63 -9.04 -21.53
CA THR A 271 -16.24 -8.46 -22.73
C THR A 271 -16.00 -6.94 -22.80
N ASP A 272 -16.12 -6.24 -21.67
CA ASP A 272 -15.89 -4.81 -21.62
C ASP A 272 -14.41 -4.45 -21.58
N LEU A 273 -13.59 -5.23 -20.88
CA LEU A 273 -12.14 -5.04 -20.87
C LEU A 273 -11.53 -5.26 -22.27
N ALA A 274 -12.01 -6.25 -23.02
CA ALA A 274 -11.54 -6.54 -24.38
C ALA A 274 -11.76 -5.38 -25.37
N LYS A 275 -12.76 -4.52 -25.12
CA LYS A 275 -13.05 -3.33 -25.95
C LYS A 275 -12.07 -2.18 -25.69
N LEU A 276 -11.32 -2.23 -24.58
CA LEU A 276 -10.40 -1.15 -24.23
C LEU A 276 -9.20 -1.11 -25.18
N LYS A 277 -8.89 0.10 -25.64
CA LYS A 277 -7.73 0.38 -26.48
C LYS A 277 -6.43 0.24 -25.66
N PRO A 278 -5.34 -0.24 -26.27
CA PRO A 278 -4.01 -0.19 -25.67
C PRO A 278 -3.62 1.22 -25.25
N ALA A 279 -3.00 1.35 -24.07
CA ALA A 279 -2.73 2.64 -23.45
C ALA A 279 -1.34 3.21 -23.81
N PHE A 280 -0.39 2.37 -24.21
CA PHE A 280 1.02 2.77 -24.36
C PHE A 280 1.61 2.48 -25.74
N ARG A 281 1.25 1.35 -26.36
CA ARG A 281 1.70 0.95 -27.71
C ARG A 281 0.48 0.59 -28.56
N LYS A 282 0.48 0.96 -29.85
CA LYS A 282 -0.71 0.81 -30.74
C LYS A 282 -1.21 -0.65 -30.83
N ASP A 283 -0.28 -1.59 -30.87
CA ASP A 283 -0.48 -3.05 -30.88
C ASP A 283 -0.21 -3.69 -29.51
N GLY A 284 -0.23 -2.86 -28.45
CA GLY A 284 0.00 -3.30 -27.08
C GLY A 284 -1.16 -4.10 -26.50
N SER A 285 -0.90 -4.72 -25.36
CA SER A 285 -1.85 -5.50 -24.58
C SER A 285 -2.24 -4.81 -23.26
N THR A 286 -1.42 -3.86 -22.80
CA THR A 286 -1.69 -3.07 -21.59
C THR A 286 -2.72 -1.98 -21.89
N THR A 287 -3.78 -1.94 -21.09
CA THR A 287 -4.91 -1.01 -21.18
C THR A 287 -5.18 -0.35 -19.83
N ALA A 288 -6.05 0.65 -19.80
CA ALA A 288 -6.50 1.25 -18.54
C ALA A 288 -7.30 0.28 -17.65
N GLY A 289 -7.81 -0.84 -18.20
CA GLY A 289 -8.58 -1.83 -17.46
C GLY A 289 -7.73 -2.93 -16.83
N ASN A 290 -6.53 -3.17 -17.35
CA ASN A 290 -5.60 -4.20 -16.84
C ASN A 290 -4.30 -3.62 -16.26
N ALA A 291 -4.25 -2.31 -16.05
CA ALA A 291 -3.20 -1.60 -15.33
C ALA A 291 -3.73 -1.01 -14.01
N SER A 292 -2.82 -0.72 -13.08
CA SER A 292 -3.18 -0.03 -11.83
C SER A 292 -3.75 1.36 -12.12
N GLN A 293 -4.72 1.79 -11.31
CA GLN A 293 -5.25 3.14 -11.40
C GLN A 293 -4.26 4.16 -10.80
N VAL A 294 -4.27 5.36 -11.36
CA VAL A 294 -3.66 6.54 -10.73
C VAL A 294 -4.57 6.96 -9.57
N SER A 295 -4.00 7.10 -8.38
CA SER A 295 -4.77 7.19 -7.13
C SER A 295 -4.10 8.06 -6.07
N ASP A 296 -4.89 8.50 -5.10
CA ASP A 296 -4.48 9.24 -3.92
C ASP A 296 -4.75 8.41 -2.67
N GLY A 297 -3.82 8.47 -1.70
CA GLY A 297 -3.98 7.81 -0.41
C GLY A 297 -2.73 7.85 0.47
N ALA A 298 -2.89 7.46 1.73
CA ALA A 298 -1.81 7.32 2.69
C ALA A 298 -1.98 6.07 3.55
N ALA A 299 -0.88 5.60 4.15
CA ALA A 299 -0.85 4.50 5.10
C ALA A 299 0.24 4.72 6.16
N ALA A 300 0.06 4.16 7.34
CA ALA A 300 1.02 4.21 8.43
C ALA A 300 1.06 2.88 9.20
N VAL A 301 2.27 2.44 9.53
CA VAL A 301 2.55 1.24 10.32
C VAL A 301 3.36 1.66 11.53
N LEU A 302 2.87 1.31 12.73
CA LEU A 302 3.59 1.51 13.98
C LEU A 302 4.39 0.26 14.30
N LEU A 303 5.70 0.43 14.33
CA LEU A 303 6.65 -0.60 14.70
C LEU A 303 7.29 -0.26 16.03
N MET A 304 7.59 -1.29 16.81
CA MET A 304 8.38 -1.14 18.02
C MET A 304 9.13 -2.42 18.37
N LYS A 305 10.10 -2.33 19.27
CA LYS A 305 10.74 -3.48 19.88
C LYS A 305 9.71 -4.32 20.66
N ARG A 306 9.75 -5.65 20.56
CA ARG A 306 8.80 -6.55 21.24
C ARG A 306 8.73 -6.29 22.74
N SER A 307 9.86 -6.13 23.42
CA SER A 307 9.89 -5.85 24.85
C SER A 307 9.09 -4.59 25.22
N VAL A 308 9.14 -3.55 24.39
CA VAL A 308 8.40 -2.30 24.60
C VAL A 308 6.91 -2.47 24.33
N ALA A 309 6.52 -3.22 23.29
CA ALA A 309 5.12 -3.56 23.05
C ALA A 309 4.51 -4.31 24.23
N VAL A 310 5.22 -5.32 24.75
CA VAL A 310 4.79 -6.12 25.91
C VAL A 310 4.69 -5.26 27.17
N GLN A 311 5.69 -4.42 27.46
CA GLN A 311 5.67 -3.49 28.59
C GLN A 311 4.48 -2.54 28.55
N LYS A 312 4.08 -2.10 27.35
CA LYS A 312 2.94 -1.20 27.13
C LYS A 312 1.59 -1.92 27.03
N GLY A 313 1.58 -3.25 27.06
CA GLY A 313 0.36 -4.04 26.90
C GLY A 313 -0.30 -3.90 25.52
N LEU A 314 0.49 -3.62 24.48
CA LEU A 314 -0.02 -3.44 23.12
C LEU A 314 -0.15 -4.79 22.39
N PRO A 315 -1.24 -5.01 21.64
CA PRO A 315 -1.39 -6.22 20.83
C PRO A 315 -0.35 -6.23 19.70
N ILE A 316 0.21 -7.41 19.43
CA ILE A 316 1.13 -7.63 18.33
C ILE A 316 0.35 -8.26 17.18
N ILE A 317 0.24 -7.52 16.06
CA ILE A 317 -0.49 -7.97 14.87
C ILE A 317 0.42 -8.57 13.80
N GLY A 318 1.74 -8.36 13.92
CA GLY A 318 2.75 -8.92 13.03
C GLY A 318 4.16 -8.81 13.59
N ILE A 319 5.08 -9.58 13.01
CA ILE A 319 6.52 -9.54 13.30
C ILE A 319 7.22 -9.19 11.99
N PHE A 320 8.16 -8.25 12.03
CA PHE A 320 8.93 -7.79 10.87
C PHE A 320 10.17 -8.65 10.61
#